data_AF-A0A967WSE2-F1
#
_entry.id   AF-A0A967WSE2-F1
#
_cell.length_a   1.000
_cell.length_b   1.000
_cell.length_c   1.000
_cell.angle_alpha   90.00
_cell.angle_beta   90.00
_cell.angle_gamma   90.00
#
_symmetry.space_group_name_H-M   'P 1'
#
loop_
_entity.id
_entity.type
_entity.pdbx_description
1 polymer ?
#
loop_
_entity_poly.entity_id
_entity_poly.type
_entity_poly.pdbx_seq_one_letter_code
_entity_poly.pdbx_strand_id
1 'polypeptide(L)'
;QTPDTVEENDRNEDAARLIPRRLFRGPLWAGAHTSRLDEAGRDEWWELNQRIGEEASRTVPVLAQYWSDGKRTIEEISRQIALETGLEATPLLVEYFQFV
;
A
#
# COMPACT_ATOMS: atom_id res chain seq x y z
N GLN A 1 -24.95 -0.02 6.31
CA GLN A 1 -23.54 0.22 5.98
C GLN A 1 -23.47 0.69 4.53
N THR A 2 -22.61 1.67 4.23
CA THR A 2 -22.34 2.14 2.86
C THR A 2 -21.36 1.18 2.16
N PRO A 3 -21.35 1.13 0.81
CA PRO A 3 -20.44 0.26 0.05
C PRO A 3 -18.97 0.45 0.45
N ASP A 4 -18.54 1.70 0.62
CA ASP A 4 -17.15 2.03 1.01
C ASP A 4 -16.73 1.40 2.35
N THR A 5 -17.63 1.31 3.33
CA THR A 5 -17.33 0.72 4.64
C THR A 5 -17.20 -0.81 4.57
N VAL A 6 -17.88 -1.45 3.62
CA VAL A 6 -17.75 -2.90 3.41
C VAL A 6 -16.41 -3.20 2.74
N GLU A 7 -16.06 -2.45 1.70
CA GLU A 7 -14.75 -2.61 1.03
C GLU A 7 -13.57 -2.34 1.97
N GLU A 8 -13.67 -1.33 2.84
CA GLU A 8 -12.63 -1.04 3.81
C GLU A 8 -12.45 -2.18 4.83
N ASN A 9 -13.55 -2.80 5.27
CA ASN A 9 -13.50 -3.98 6.14
C ASN A 9 -12.84 -5.17 5.45
N ASP A 10 -13.21 -5.47 4.20
CA ASP A 10 -12.62 -6.57 3.43
C ASP A 10 -11.10 -6.36 3.27
N ARG A 11 -10.68 -5.12 2.98
CA ARG A 11 -9.25 -4.76 2.91
C ARG A 11 -8.56 -4.93 4.26
N ASN A 12 -9.20 -4.61 5.38
CA ASN A 12 -8.61 -4.84 6.70
C ASN A 12 -8.44 -6.34 6.99
N GLU A 13 -9.38 -7.19 6.57
CA GLU A 13 -9.24 -8.65 6.66
C GLU A 13 -8.12 -9.19 5.77
N ASP A 14 -7.94 -8.63 4.57
CA ASP A 14 -6.80 -8.95 3.70
C ASP A 14 -5.48 -8.48 4.32
N ALA A 15 -5.46 -7.31 4.95
CA ALA A 15 -4.27 -6.77 5.59
C ALA A 15 -3.72 -7.69 6.69
N ALA A 16 -4.62 -8.35 7.43
CA ALA A 16 -4.27 -9.29 8.49
C ALA A 16 -3.73 -10.64 7.97
N ARG A 17 -3.91 -10.94 6.67
CA ARG A 17 -3.54 -12.24 6.07
C ARG A 17 -2.38 -12.17 5.08
N LEU A 18 -2.27 -11.07 4.34
CA LEU A 18 -1.27 -10.92 3.28
C LEU A 18 0.11 -10.59 3.86
N ILE A 19 1.13 -11.35 3.46
CA ILE A 19 2.53 -11.19 3.89
C ILE A 19 3.37 -10.81 2.67
N PRO A 20 3.66 -9.51 2.45
CA PRO A 20 4.48 -9.08 1.32
C PRO A 20 5.95 -9.45 1.55
N ARG A 21 6.61 -9.85 0.47
CA ARG A 21 8.03 -10.21 0.47
C ARG A 21 8.76 -9.50 -0.65
N ARG A 22 9.69 -8.63 -0.28
CA ARG A 22 10.58 -7.97 -1.24
C ARG A 22 11.61 -8.96 -1.78
N LEU A 23 11.67 -9.13 -3.11
CA LEU A 23 12.60 -10.05 -3.77
C LEU A 23 14.03 -9.49 -3.88
N PHE A 24 14.17 -8.17 -4.03
CA PHE A 24 15.44 -7.49 -4.25
C PHE A 24 15.70 -6.42 -3.20
N ARG A 25 16.97 -6.04 -2.98
CA ARG A 25 17.29 -4.94 -2.07
C ARG A 25 17.03 -3.60 -2.77
N GLY A 26 16.46 -2.66 -2.03
CA GLY A 26 16.15 -1.31 -2.51
C GLY A 26 14.67 -1.10 -2.80
N PRO A 27 14.21 0.16 -2.82
CA PRO A 27 12.83 0.47 -3.20
C PRO A 27 12.63 0.22 -4.70
N LEU A 28 11.64 -0.60 -5.03
CA LEU A 28 11.00 -0.68 -6.32
C LEU A 28 10.41 0.68 -6.66
N TRP A 29 10.73 1.16 -7.87
CA TRP A 29 10.08 2.32 -8.43
C TRP A 29 8.75 1.90 -9.07
N ALA A 30 7.65 2.06 -8.33
CA ALA A 30 6.32 1.66 -8.79
C ALA A 30 5.92 2.33 -10.12
N GLY A 31 6.36 3.57 -10.36
CA GLY A 31 6.06 4.32 -11.60
C GLY A 31 6.48 3.60 -12.90
N ALA A 32 7.56 2.82 -12.87
CA ALA A 32 7.98 2.05 -14.04
C ALA A 32 7.03 0.89 -14.36
N HIS A 33 6.40 0.29 -13.34
CA HIS A 33 5.39 -0.74 -13.54
C HIS A 33 4.04 -0.11 -13.92
N THR A 34 3.61 0.92 -13.19
CA THR A 34 2.28 1.51 -13.35
C THR A 34 2.10 2.25 -14.68
N SER A 35 3.18 2.78 -15.27
CA SER A 35 3.16 3.33 -16.63
C SER A 35 2.81 2.31 -17.74
N ARG A 36 2.88 0.99 -17.44
CA ARG A 36 2.53 -0.09 -18.36
C ARG A 36 1.10 -0.59 -18.18
N LEU A 37 0.38 -0.11 -17.17
CA LEU A 37 -1.03 -0.44 -16.98
C LEU A 37 -1.87 0.19 -18.09
N ASP A 38 -3.09 -0.32 -18.26
CA ASP A 38 -4.10 0.30 -19.11
C ASP A 38 -4.61 1.61 -18.49
N GLU A 39 -5.57 2.26 -19.15
CA GLU A 39 -6.11 3.55 -18.68
C GLU A 39 -6.75 3.42 -17.30
N ALA A 40 -7.57 2.40 -17.09
CA ALA A 40 -8.23 2.15 -15.81
C ALA A 40 -7.22 1.94 -14.68
N GLY A 41 -6.20 1.09 -14.87
CA GLY A 41 -5.19 0.86 -13.84
C GLY A 41 -4.32 2.09 -13.56
N ARG A 42 -4.09 2.97 -14.54
CA ARG A 42 -3.39 4.24 -14.30
C ARG A 42 -4.24 5.22 -13.49
N ASP A 43 -5.54 5.24 -13.72
CA ASP A 43 -6.49 6.07 -12.96
C ASP A 43 -6.58 5.57 -11.51
N GLU A 44 -6.71 4.26 -11.29
CA GLU A 44 -6.68 3.66 -9.95
C GLU A 44 -5.38 3.99 -9.19
N TRP A 45 -4.24 3.88 -9.87
CA TRP A 45 -2.95 4.26 -9.31
C TRP A 45 -2.88 5.76 -8.96
N TRP A 46 -3.44 6.62 -9.81
CA TRP A 46 -3.51 8.06 -9.55
C TRP A 46 -4.39 8.36 -8.33
N GLU A 47 -5.59 7.77 -8.25
CA GLU A 47 -6.51 7.93 -7.12
C GLU A 47 -5.93 7.42 -5.81
N LEU A 48 -5.19 6.31 -5.83
CA LEU A 48 -4.45 5.81 -4.66
C LEU A 48 -3.42 6.86 -4.18
N ASN A 49 -2.62 7.43 -5.09
CA ASN A 49 -1.65 8.47 -4.72
C ASN A 49 -2.33 9.72 -4.14
N GLN A 50 -3.48 10.12 -4.70
CA GLN A 50 -4.25 11.23 -4.17
C GLN A 50 -4.78 10.96 -2.75
N ARG A 51 -5.23 9.74 -2.46
CA ARG A 51 -5.70 9.33 -1.13
C ARG A 51 -4.58 9.24 -0.09
N ILE A 52 -3.39 8.77 -0.50
CA ILE A 52 -2.20 8.78 0.36
C ILE A 52 -1.78 10.23 0.65
N GLY A 53 -1.88 11.12 -0.33
CA GLY A 53 -1.52 12.53 -0.22
C GLY A 53 -0.06 12.80 -0.59
N GLU A 54 0.22 14.01 -1.07
CA GLU A 54 1.51 14.34 -1.72
C GLU A 54 2.74 14.08 -0.84
N GLU A 55 2.71 14.49 0.43
CA GLU A 55 3.84 14.31 1.35
C GLU A 55 4.06 12.83 1.72
N ALA A 56 2.98 12.09 1.93
CA ALA A 56 3.03 10.67 2.29
C ALA A 56 3.28 9.75 1.10
N SER A 57 2.96 10.18 -0.13
CA SER A 57 3.11 9.39 -1.37
C SER A 57 4.56 8.99 -1.66
N ARG A 58 5.53 9.71 -1.08
CA ARG A 58 6.97 9.36 -1.17
C ARG A 58 7.44 8.48 -0.02
N THR A 59 6.89 8.68 1.18
CA THR A 59 7.37 8.04 2.41
C THR A 59 6.70 6.70 2.65
N VAL A 60 5.36 6.63 2.57
CA VAL A 60 4.57 5.44 2.87
C VAL A 60 4.96 4.26 1.96
N PRO A 61 5.06 4.41 0.63
CA PRO A 61 5.51 3.30 -0.24
C PRO A 61 6.93 2.82 0.07
N VAL A 62 7.84 3.72 0.42
CA VAL A 62 9.23 3.36 0.76
C VAL A 62 9.27 2.55 2.05
N LEU A 63 8.55 2.97 3.08
CA LEU A 63 8.45 2.23 4.34
C LEU A 63 7.73 0.89 4.18
N ALA A 64 6.66 0.84 3.38
CA ALA A 64 5.95 -0.38 3.07
C ALA A 64 6.90 -1.44 2.49
N GLN A 65 7.72 -1.04 1.51
CA GLN A 65 8.72 -1.90 0.91
C GLN A 65 9.90 -2.23 1.84
N TYR A 66 10.29 -1.30 2.70
CA TYR A 66 11.35 -1.53 3.69
C TYR A 66 10.96 -2.63 4.68
N TRP A 67 9.73 -2.58 5.18
CA TRP A 67 9.20 -3.54 6.17
C TRP A 67 8.68 -4.87 5.57
N SER A 68 8.62 -4.98 4.24
CA SER A 68 8.21 -6.20 3.51
C SER A 68 9.28 -7.31 3.52
N ASP A 69 9.59 -7.81 4.71
CA ASP A 69 10.61 -8.83 4.95
C ASP A 69 10.14 -10.28 4.72
N GLY A 70 8.89 -10.47 4.29
CA GLY A 70 8.27 -11.78 4.10
C GLY A 70 7.87 -12.48 5.40
N LYS A 71 7.82 -11.76 6.53
CA LYS A 71 7.35 -12.28 7.83
C LYS A 71 6.16 -11.50 8.37
N ARG A 72 6.14 -10.19 8.15
CA ARG A 72 5.06 -9.31 8.62
C ARG A 72 3.90 -9.28 7.66
N THR A 73 2.70 -9.28 8.22
CA THR A 73 1.45 -8.98 7.51
C THR A 73 1.39 -7.50 7.13
N ILE A 74 0.54 -7.13 6.17
CA ILE A 74 0.30 -5.73 5.81
C ILE A 74 -0.21 -4.94 7.02
N GLU A 75 -1.04 -5.54 7.87
CA GLU A 75 -1.52 -4.92 9.12
C GLU A 75 -0.35 -4.58 10.06
N GLU A 76 0.59 -5.51 10.26
CA GLU A 76 1.79 -5.27 11.07
C GLU A 76 2.70 -4.21 10.47
N ILE A 77 2.85 -4.18 9.14
CA ILE A 77 3.61 -3.15 8.43
C ILE A 77 2.94 -1.78 8.60
N SER A 78 1.62 -1.71 8.46
CA SER A 78 0.84 -0.49 8.67
C SER A 78 1.05 0.07 10.07
N ARG A 79 1.01 -0.79 11.10
CA ARG A 79 1.32 -0.38 12.47
C ARG A 79 2.73 0.20 12.62
N GLN A 80 3.74 -0.37 11.95
CA GLN A 80 5.10 0.21 11.99
C GLN A 80 5.13 1.60 11.32
N ILE A 81 4.47 1.74 10.17
CA ILE A 81 4.39 3.02 9.46
C ILE A 81 3.66 4.07 10.30
N ALA A 82 2.56 3.70 10.95
CA ALA A 82 1.82 4.59 11.86
C ALA A 82 2.70 5.05 13.04
N LEU A 83 3.51 4.15 13.63
CA LEU A 83 4.46 4.52 14.69
C LEU A 83 5.55 5.48 14.22
N GLU A 84 6.01 5.37 12.97
CA GLU A 84 7.07 6.23 12.41
C GLU A 84 6.56 7.57 11.88
N THR A 85 5.34 7.59 11.34
CA THR A 85 4.83 8.72 10.54
C THR A 85 3.57 9.36 11.12
N GLY A 86 2.88 8.68 12.04
CA GLY A 86 1.56 9.07 12.53
C GLY A 86 0.42 8.85 11.53
N LEU A 87 0.67 8.19 10.40
CA LEU A 87 -0.31 7.97 9.33
C LEU A 87 -0.96 6.59 9.43
N GLU A 88 -2.29 6.57 9.48
CA GLU A 88 -3.10 5.36 9.34
C GLU A 88 -3.31 5.05 7.86
N ALA A 89 -2.65 4.01 7.35
CA ALA A 89 -2.63 3.70 5.92
C ALA A 89 -3.04 2.26 5.58
N THR A 90 -3.62 1.50 6.52
CA THR A 90 -3.84 0.04 6.35
C THR A 90 -4.60 -0.32 5.06
N PRO A 91 -5.77 0.27 4.76
CA PRO A 91 -6.50 -0.09 3.53
C PRO A 91 -5.75 0.35 2.27
N LEU A 92 -5.04 1.48 2.34
CA LEU A 92 -4.24 2.01 1.24
C LEU A 92 -3.01 1.14 0.94
N LEU A 93 -2.44 0.50 1.97
CA LEU A 93 -1.30 -0.40 1.80
C LEU A 93 -1.71 -1.70 1.12
N VAL A 94 -2.90 -2.23 1.41
CA VAL A 94 -3.43 -3.41 0.71
C VAL A 94 -3.54 -3.13 -0.78
N GLU A 95 -4.12 -1.99 -1.14
CA GLU A 95 -4.25 -1.54 -2.53
C GLU A 95 -2.88 -1.28 -3.17
N TYR A 96 -1.96 -0.62 -2.46
CA TYR A 96 -0.58 -0.43 -2.92
C TYR A 96 0.11 -1.74 -3.28
N PHE A 97 0.00 -2.77 -2.44
CA PHE A 97 0.62 -4.07 -2.69
C PHE A 97 -0.02 -4.87 -3.83
N GLN A 98 -1.16 -4.44 -4.38
CA GLN A 98 -1.71 -5.01 -5.62
C GLN A 98 -0.95 -4.51 -6.87
N PHE A 99 -0.26 -3.36 -6.78
CA PHE A 99 0.50 -2.77 -7.88
C PHE A 99 2.00 -3.16 -7.92
N VAL A 100 2.54 -3.84 -6.90
CA VAL A 100 3.99 -4.05 -6.75
C VAL A 100 4.43 -5.48 -6.44
#